data_AF-A0A183DBQ8-F1
#
_entry.id   AF-A0A183DBQ8-F1
#
_cell.length_a   1.000
_cell.length_b   1.000
_cell.length_c   1.000
_cell.angle_alpha   90.00
_cell.angle_beta   90.00
_cell.angle_gamma   90.00
#
_symmetry.space_group_name_H-M   'P 1'
#
loop_
_entity.id
_entity.type
_entity.pdbx_description
1 polymer ?
#
loop_
_entity_poly.entity_id
_entity_poly.type
_entity_poly.pdbx_seq_one_letter_code
_entity_poly.pdbx_strand_id
1 'polypeptide(L)'
;LCYWEKGVSFWQTDCGNYFGAIIYFCSFYLIITYIVLNLLVAVIIENFSLFYSSEEDALLSYADIRNFQQVWNIVDVEQKRTIPVRRVKFLLRLLKGRLEVDPNRDRLLFKHMCYEMVRLHNGDDISFHDVLKLVHFLTAIERNQSE
;
A
#
# COMPACT_ATOMS: atom_id res chain seq x y z
N LEU A 1 13.56 11.64 60.02
CA LEU A 1 13.85 12.71 59.04
C LEU A 1 14.98 12.20 58.15
N CYS A 2 14.87 12.31 56.82
CA CYS A 2 15.99 12.01 55.93
C CYS A 2 16.94 13.21 55.93
N TYR A 3 18.17 13.02 56.40
CA TYR A 3 19.19 14.07 56.44
C TYR A 3 20.50 13.53 55.84
N TRP A 4 21.32 14.41 55.28
CA TRP A 4 22.60 14.04 54.70
C TRP A 4 23.64 13.84 55.82
N GLU A 5 24.16 12.62 55.97
CA GLU A 5 25.28 12.30 56.87
C GLU A 5 26.57 12.08 56.07
N LYS A 6 27.67 12.66 56.54
CA LYS A 6 28.97 12.56 55.89
C LYS A 6 29.59 11.19 56.21
N GLY A 7 29.67 10.31 55.22
CA GLY A 7 30.36 9.01 55.32
C GLY A 7 29.50 7.77 55.08
N VAL A 8 28.17 7.92 54.97
CA VAL A 8 27.26 6.83 54.58
C VAL A 8 27.11 6.75 53.07
N SER A 9 27.19 5.54 52.52
CA SER A 9 27.02 5.29 51.09
C SER A 9 25.53 5.28 50.71
N PHE A 10 25.19 5.67 49.48
CA PHE A 10 23.79 5.77 49.04
C PHE A 10 23.02 4.44 49.00
N TRP A 11 23.70 3.29 48.95
CA TRP A 11 23.09 1.95 49.05
C TRP A 11 22.78 1.50 50.48
N GLN A 12 23.20 2.28 51.50
CA GLN A 12 22.99 1.98 52.92
C GLN A 12 21.85 2.83 53.53
N THR A 13 21.14 3.59 52.69
CA THR A 13 20.02 4.45 53.11
C THR A 13 18.77 4.13 52.30
N ASP A 14 17.62 4.10 52.98
CA ASP A 14 16.30 3.95 52.35
C ASP A 14 15.70 5.30 51.90
N CYS A 15 16.46 6.40 52.03
CA CYS A 15 16.02 7.75 51.68
C CYS A 15 16.26 8.06 50.19
N GLY A 16 15.22 8.55 49.50
CA GLY A 16 15.31 9.01 48.11
C GLY A 16 15.76 10.47 47.96
N ASN A 17 16.17 10.85 46.75
CA ASN A 17 16.48 12.25 46.41
C ASN A 17 15.21 12.93 45.85
N TYR A 18 14.61 13.84 46.62
CA TYR A 18 13.39 14.56 46.21
C TYR A 18 13.55 15.32 44.89
N PHE A 19 14.60 16.14 44.76
CA PHE A 19 14.86 16.92 43.55
C PHE A 19 15.27 16.02 42.38
N GLY A 20 16.09 15.01 42.64
CA GLY A 20 16.52 14.03 41.63
C GLY A 20 15.34 13.24 41.07
N ALA A 21 14.40 12.82 41.94
CA ALA A 21 13.19 12.12 41.53
C ALA A 21 12.31 12.99 40.64
N ILE A 22 12.06 14.24 41.02
CA ILE A 22 11.25 15.17 40.21
C ILE A 22 11.87 15.34 38.81
N ILE A 23 13.16 15.64 38.73
CA ILE A 23 13.83 15.86 37.44
C ILE A 23 13.79 14.59 36.59
N TYR A 24 14.06 13.42 37.19
CA TYR A 24 14.05 12.15 36.49
C TYR A 24 12.66 11.82 35.94
N PHE A 25 11.62 11.83 36.78
CA PHE A 25 10.27 11.48 36.33
C PHE A 25 9.71 12.48 35.33
N CYS A 26 9.90 13.79 35.53
CA CYS A 26 9.43 14.79 34.59
C CYS A 26 10.12 14.69 33.23
N SER A 27 11.46 14.59 33.20
CA SER A 27 12.19 14.49 31.93
C SER A 27 11.86 13.19 31.19
N PHE A 28 11.85 12.05 31.89
CA PHE A 28 11.53 10.75 31.33
C PHE A 28 10.10 10.71 30.76
N TYR A 29 9.12 11.22 31.50
CA TYR A 29 7.74 11.25 31.06
C TYR A 29 7.57 12.12 29.81
N LEU A 30 8.16 13.32 29.79
CA LEU A 30 8.12 14.20 28.62
C LEU A 30 8.77 13.51 27.41
N ILE A 31 9.99 12.99 27.56
CA ILE A 31 10.70 12.32 26.45
C ILE A 31 9.88 11.17 25.88
N ILE A 32 9.36 10.26 26.73
CA ILE A 32 8.58 9.12 26.26
C ILE A 32 7.30 9.56 25.56
N THR A 33 6.54 10.46 26.18
CA THR A 33 5.27 10.92 25.59
C THR A 33 5.49 11.60 24.25
N TYR A 34 6.53 12.43 24.10
CA TYR A 34 6.89 13.02 22.81
C TYR A 34 7.32 11.97 21.78
N ILE A 35 8.15 10.99 22.14
CA ILE A 35 8.56 9.93 21.21
C ILE A 35 7.35 9.11 20.77
N VAL A 36 6.53 8.64 21.71
CA VAL A 36 5.35 7.82 21.41
C VAL A 36 4.33 8.59 20.59
N LEU A 37 4.07 9.86 20.92
CA LEU A 37 3.14 10.70 20.17
C LEU A 37 3.62 10.91 18.74
N ASN A 38 4.90 11.23 18.54
CA ASN A 38 5.46 11.42 17.19
C ASN A 38 5.43 10.13 16.36
N LEU A 39 5.76 8.98 16.97
CA LEU A 39 5.65 7.68 16.31
C LEU A 39 4.20 7.35 15.95
N LEU A 40 3.25 7.57 16.88
CA LEU A 40 1.84 7.32 16.65
C LEU A 40 1.30 8.19 15.51
N VAL A 41 1.62 9.49 15.51
CA VAL A 41 1.23 10.42 14.44
C VAL A 41 1.82 9.97 13.10
N ALA A 42 3.09 9.57 13.05
CA ALA A 42 3.71 9.07 11.83
C ALA A 42 2.99 7.82 11.29
N VAL A 43 2.72 6.83 12.14
CA VAL A 43 2.00 5.60 11.75
C VAL A 43 0.59 5.92 11.29
N ILE A 44 -0.12 6.82 11.98
CA ILE A 44 -1.45 7.27 11.57
C ILE A 44 -1.38 7.90 10.18
N ILE A 45 -0.48 8.86 9.95
CA ILE A 45 -0.33 9.52 8.65
C ILE A 45 0.01 8.52 7.55
N GLU A 46 0.87 7.54 7.81
CA GLU A 46 1.20 6.49 6.83
C GLU A 46 -0.01 5.63 6.48
N ASN A 47 -0.77 5.18 7.48
CA ASN A 47 -2.00 4.41 7.23
C ASN A 47 -3.03 5.24 6.46
N PHE A 48 -3.27 6.48 6.90
CA PHE A 48 -4.17 7.39 6.20
C PHE A 48 -3.69 7.68 4.78
N SER A 49 -2.40 7.89 4.54
CA SER A 49 -1.86 8.03 3.19
C SER A 49 -2.09 6.75 2.37
N LEU A 50 -1.80 5.56 2.90
CA LEU A 50 -2.05 4.31 2.18
C LEU A 50 -3.52 4.12 1.79
N PHE A 51 -4.47 4.48 2.66
CA PHE A 51 -5.89 4.36 2.37
C PHE A 51 -6.42 5.49 1.47
N TYR A 52 -6.00 6.74 1.68
CA TYR A 52 -6.58 7.93 1.03
C TYR A 52 -5.80 8.41 -0.21
N SER A 53 -4.48 8.21 -0.27
CA SER A 53 -3.72 8.42 -1.52
C SER A 53 -4.16 7.45 -2.64
N SER A 54 -5.00 6.46 -2.33
CA SER A 54 -5.61 5.55 -3.29
C SER A 54 -6.75 6.17 -4.12
N GLU A 55 -7.28 7.33 -3.73
CA GLU A 55 -8.50 7.88 -4.35
C GLU A 55 -8.21 8.92 -5.45
N GLU A 56 -7.26 9.84 -5.24
CA GLU A 56 -6.98 10.95 -6.18
C GLU A 56 -5.58 10.89 -6.85
N ASP A 57 -4.57 10.29 -6.20
CA ASP A 57 -3.19 10.22 -6.71
C ASP A 57 -2.71 8.81 -7.08
N ALA A 58 -3.44 7.75 -6.73
CA ALA A 58 -3.04 6.41 -7.08
C ALA A 58 -3.17 6.13 -8.58
N LEU A 59 -2.20 5.37 -9.07
CA LEU A 59 -2.11 4.92 -10.45
C LEU A 59 -3.36 4.13 -10.90
N LEU A 60 -3.96 3.37 -9.98
CA LEU A 60 -5.26 2.72 -10.14
C LEU A 60 -6.16 3.16 -8.98
N SER A 61 -7.22 3.90 -9.29
CA SER A 61 -8.19 4.30 -8.27
C SER A 61 -9.02 3.09 -7.81
N TYR A 62 -9.60 3.16 -6.61
CA TYR A 62 -10.50 2.13 -6.11
C TYR A 62 -11.70 1.87 -7.05
N ALA A 63 -12.19 2.91 -7.72
CA ALA A 63 -13.24 2.79 -8.73
C ALA A 63 -12.81 1.93 -9.93
N ASP A 64 -11.55 2.08 -10.37
CA ASP A 64 -10.97 1.33 -11.49
C ASP A 64 -10.80 -0.15 -11.11
N ILE A 65 -10.34 -0.43 -9.89
CA ILE A 65 -10.24 -1.80 -9.36
C ILE A 65 -11.63 -2.45 -9.29
N ARG A 66 -12.66 -1.73 -8.83
CA ARG A 66 -14.04 -2.26 -8.80
C ARG A 66 -14.57 -2.55 -10.20
N ASN A 67 -14.34 -1.65 -11.16
CA ASN A 67 -14.73 -1.86 -12.56
C ASN A 67 -14.02 -3.11 -13.14
N PHE A 68 -12.71 -3.25 -12.90
CA PHE A 68 -11.95 -4.42 -13.29
C PHE A 68 -12.49 -5.71 -12.66
N GLN A 69 -12.83 -5.70 -11.37
CA GLN A 69 -13.46 -6.84 -10.69
C GLN A 69 -14.80 -7.22 -11.29
N GLN A 70 -15.64 -6.24 -11.64
CA GLN A 70 -16.93 -6.50 -12.29
C GLN A 70 -16.75 -7.15 -13.66
N VAL A 71 -15.84 -6.62 -14.49
CA VAL A 71 -15.50 -7.18 -15.79
C VAL A 71 -14.91 -8.59 -15.66
N TRP A 72 -14.02 -8.81 -14.69
CA TRP A 72 -13.45 -10.13 -14.40
C TRP A 72 -14.53 -11.15 -14.05
N ASN A 73 -15.46 -10.79 -13.16
CA ASN A 73 -16.54 -11.69 -12.72
C ASN A 73 -17.48 -12.09 -13.87
N ILE A 74 -17.59 -11.28 -14.93
CA ILE A 74 -18.35 -11.64 -16.14
C ILE A 74 -17.61 -12.71 -16.96
N VAL A 75 -16.27 -12.68 -16.95
CA VAL A 75 -15.43 -13.60 -17.74
C VAL A 75 -15.13 -14.90 -16.99
N ASP A 76 -14.94 -14.84 -15.68
CA ASP A 76 -14.70 -15.97 -14.76
C ASP A 76 -16.00 -16.43 -14.08
N VAL A 77 -16.90 -17.03 -14.88
CA VAL A 77 -18.21 -17.53 -14.41
C VAL A 77 -18.07 -18.61 -13.33
N GLU A 78 -16.99 -19.39 -13.37
CA GLU A 78 -16.75 -20.51 -12.46
C GLU A 78 -16.00 -20.10 -11.18
N GLN A 79 -15.65 -18.81 -11.02
CA GLN A 79 -14.90 -18.27 -9.88
C GLN A 79 -13.59 -19.02 -9.62
N LYS A 80 -12.94 -19.52 -10.68
CA LYS A 80 -11.69 -20.29 -10.56
C LYS A 80 -10.50 -19.44 -10.17
N ARG A 81 -10.63 -18.10 -10.21
CA ARG A 81 -9.57 -17.10 -9.99
C ARG A 81 -8.49 -17.12 -11.06
N THR A 82 -8.65 -17.97 -12.07
CA THR A 82 -7.79 -18.10 -13.22
C THR A 82 -8.66 -18.15 -14.48
N ILE A 83 -8.14 -17.57 -15.56
CA ILE A 83 -8.79 -17.63 -16.88
C ILE A 83 -7.77 -18.10 -17.92
N PRO A 84 -8.20 -18.85 -18.93
CA PRO A 84 -7.30 -19.23 -20.02
C PRO A 84 -6.85 -18.00 -20.80
N VAL A 85 -5.59 -17.98 -21.24
CA VAL A 85 -4.97 -16.83 -21.97
C VAL A 85 -5.81 -16.32 -23.12
N ARG A 86 -6.54 -17.22 -23.79
CA ARG A 86 -7.41 -16.89 -24.93
C ARG A 86 -8.52 -15.90 -24.55
N ARG A 87 -8.99 -15.92 -23.29
CA ARG A 87 -10.03 -15.01 -22.77
C ARG A 87 -9.48 -13.64 -22.38
N VAL A 88 -8.17 -13.46 -22.22
CA VAL A 88 -7.58 -12.16 -21.90
C VAL A 88 -7.89 -11.12 -22.97
N LYS A 89 -7.85 -11.49 -24.26
CA LYS A 89 -8.24 -10.61 -25.37
C LYS A 89 -9.68 -10.10 -25.24
N PHE A 90 -10.58 -10.95 -24.75
CA PHE A 90 -11.98 -10.59 -24.54
C PHE A 90 -12.13 -9.69 -23.32
N LEU A 91 -11.44 -10.02 -22.22
CA LEU A 91 -11.42 -9.21 -21.00
C LEU A 91 -10.93 -7.79 -21.27
N LEU A 92 -9.80 -7.63 -21.98
CA LEU A 92 -9.23 -6.30 -22.31
C LEU A 92 -10.18 -5.44 -23.16
N ARG A 93 -11.00 -6.04 -24.02
CA ARG A 93 -12.01 -5.34 -24.82
C ARG A 93 -13.26 -4.96 -24.02
N LEU A 94 -13.48 -5.61 -22.89
CA LEU A 94 -14.65 -5.38 -22.05
C LEU A 94 -14.38 -4.31 -20.97
N LEU A 95 -13.11 -3.96 -20.74
CA LEU A 95 -12.71 -2.82 -19.92
C LEU A 95 -13.21 -1.52 -20.56
N LYS A 96 -13.77 -0.63 -19.73
CA LYS A 96 -14.35 0.65 -20.14
C LYS A 96 -13.85 1.79 -19.25
N GLY A 97 -13.89 3.02 -19.76
CA GLY A 97 -13.52 4.22 -19.00
C GLY A 97 -12.02 4.46 -19.03
N ARG A 98 -11.38 4.73 -17.88
CA ARG A 98 -9.93 4.99 -17.80
C ARG A 98 -9.06 3.76 -18.12
N LEU A 99 -9.62 2.56 -18.10
CA LEU A 99 -8.93 1.30 -18.38
C LEU A 99 -9.21 0.78 -19.80
N GLU A 100 -9.89 1.56 -20.63
CA GLU A 100 -10.27 1.16 -21.98
C GLU A 100 -9.05 1.17 -22.91
N VAL A 101 -8.75 0.02 -23.50
CA VAL A 101 -7.69 -0.10 -24.51
C VAL A 101 -8.34 -0.22 -25.88
N ASP A 102 -8.45 0.90 -26.61
CA ASP A 102 -9.02 0.91 -27.96
C ASP A 102 -8.09 0.16 -28.94
N PRO A 103 -8.51 -0.98 -29.51
CA PRO A 103 -7.69 -1.75 -30.45
C PRO A 103 -7.35 -0.99 -31.74
N ASN A 104 -8.10 0.07 -32.08
CA ASN A 104 -7.91 0.85 -33.29
C ASN A 104 -6.91 1.98 -33.08
N ARG A 105 -6.99 2.67 -31.94
CA ARG A 105 -6.08 3.76 -31.57
C ARG A 105 -4.73 3.22 -31.11
N ASP A 106 -4.74 2.18 -30.28
CA ASP A 106 -3.58 1.67 -29.56
C ASP A 106 -3.25 0.21 -29.93
N ARG A 107 -3.32 -0.10 -31.23
CA ARG A 107 -3.16 -1.45 -31.77
C ARG A 107 -1.86 -2.14 -31.35
N LEU A 108 -0.76 -1.39 -31.25
CA LEU A 108 0.55 -1.91 -30.85
C LEU A 108 0.57 -2.29 -29.35
N LEU A 109 0.02 -1.42 -28.50
CA LEU A 109 -0.10 -1.66 -27.05
C LEU A 109 -0.99 -2.87 -26.78
N PHE A 110 -2.17 -2.93 -27.41
CA PHE A 110 -3.07 -4.08 -27.30
C PHE A 110 -2.39 -5.39 -27.71
N LYS A 111 -1.59 -5.36 -28.79
CA LYS A 111 -0.83 -6.54 -29.25
C LYS A 111 0.27 -6.92 -28.27
N HIS A 112 0.98 -5.94 -27.71
CA HIS A 112 2.04 -6.16 -26.73
C HIS A 112 1.49 -6.80 -25.45
N MET A 113 0.41 -6.26 -24.89
CA MET A 113 -0.28 -6.79 -23.72
C MET A 113 -0.71 -8.25 -23.88
N CYS A 114 -1.35 -8.55 -25.00
CA CYS A 114 -1.78 -9.92 -25.29
C CYS A 114 -0.59 -10.87 -25.45
N TYR A 115 0.50 -10.39 -26.06
CA TYR A 115 1.71 -11.18 -26.25
C TYR A 115 2.44 -11.44 -24.93
N GLU A 116 2.57 -10.43 -24.08
CA GLU A 116 3.22 -10.53 -22.77
C GLU A 116 2.51 -11.55 -21.89
N MET A 117 1.18 -11.52 -21.87
CA MET A 117 0.35 -12.49 -21.14
C MET A 117 0.54 -13.93 -21.62
N VAL A 118 0.61 -14.14 -22.94
CA VAL A 118 0.91 -15.47 -23.52
C VAL A 118 2.32 -15.91 -23.15
N ARG A 119 3.30 -14.98 -23.20
CA ARG A 119 4.71 -15.26 -22.98
C ARG A 119 5.02 -15.60 -21.52
N LEU A 120 4.42 -14.88 -20.57
CA LEU A 120 4.67 -15.09 -19.13
C LEU A 120 4.14 -16.44 -18.64
N HIS A 121 3.02 -16.90 -19.19
CA HIS A 121 2.35 -18.12 -18.76
C HIS A 121 2.53 -19.29 -19.74
N ASN A 122 3.39 -19.16 -20.77
CA ASN A 122 3.57 -20.17 -21.82
C ASN A 122 2.25 -20.66 -22.48
N GLY A 123 1.18 -19.86 -22.41
CA GLY A 123 -0.15 -20.23 -22.90
C GLY A 123 -1.08 -20.93 -21.89
N ASP A 124 -0.63 -21.18 -20.65
CA ASP A 124 -1.44 -21.72 -19.55
C ASP A 124 -2.37 -20.68 -18.92
N ASP A 125 -3.15 -21.05 -17.90
CA ASP A 125 -4.10 -20.15 -17.25
C ASP A 125 -3.40 -18.96 -16.54
N ILE A 126 -4.06 -17.81 -16.58
CA ILE A 126 -3.58 -16.54 -16.01
C ILE A 126 -4.44 -16.19 -14.80
N SER A 127 -3.81 -15.72 -13.72
CA SER A 127 -4.52 -15.29 -12.52
C SER A 127 -5.04 -13.85 -12.62
N PHE A 128 -6.04 -13.53 -11.79
CA PHE A 128 -6.55 -12.15 -11.63
C PHE A 128 -5.43 -11.13 -11.38
N HIS A 129 -4.46 -11.48 -10.53
CA HIS A 129 -3.39 -10.57 -10.14
C HIS A 129 -2.40 -10.28 -11.27
N ASP A 130 -2.18 -11.23 -12.17
CA ASP A 130 -1.26 -11.05 -13.29
C ASP A 130 -1.82 -10.02 -14.28
N VAL A 131 -3.12 -10.13 -14.58
CA VAL A 131 -3.79 -9.15 -15.45
C VAL A 131 -3.90 -7.79 -14.76
N LEU A 132 -4.18 -7.75 -13.47
CA LEU A 132 -4.23 -6.49 -12.71
C LEU A 132 -2.87 -5.78 -12.70
N LYS A 133 -1.76 -6.50 -12.55
CA LYS A 133 -0.39 -5.94 -12.63
C LYS A 133 -0.09 -5.36 -14.01
N LEU A 134 -0.52 -6.02 -15.07
CA LEU A 134 -0.36 -5.52 -16.43
C LEU A 134 -1.13 -4.21 -16.65
N VAL A 135 -2.41 -4.19 -16.24
CA VAL A 135 -3.25 -2.99 -16.32
C VAL A 135 -2.64 -1.85 -15.50
N HIS A 136 -2.12 -2.14 -14.31
CA HIS A 136 -1.39 -1.18 -13.49
C HIS A 136 -0.16 -0.62 -14.22
N PHE A 137 0.69 -1.48 -14.79
CA PHE A 137 1.87 -1.02 -15.53
C PHE A 137 1.52 -0.11 -16.71
N LEU A 138 0.39 -0.33 -17.38
CA LEU A 138 -0.07 0.51 -18.48
C LEU A 138 -0.53 1.88 -18.00
N THR A 139 -1.31 1.94 -16.93
CA THR A 139 -1.73 3.20 -16.33
C THR A 139 -0.52 4.05 -15.90
N ALA A 140 0.62 3.44 -15.54
CA ALA A 140 1.88 4.16 -15.29
C ALA A 140 2.48 4.76 -16.56
N ILE A 141 2.49 4.00 -17.65
CA ILE A 141 3.06 4.46 -18.93
C ILE A 141 2.26 5.64 -19.48
N GLU A 142 0.94 5.57 -19.46
CA GLU A 142 0.08 6.65 -19.98
C GLU A 142 0.25 7.94 -19.17
N ARG A 143 0.40 7.85 -17.84
CA ARG A 143 0.62 9.03 -16.99
C ARG A 143 1.96 9.71 -17.31
N ASN A 144 3.02 8.94 -17.55
CA ASN A 144 4.33 9.47 -17.94
C ASN A 144 4.38 10.10 -19.34
N GLN A 145 3.39 9.86 -20.21
CA GLN A 145 3.29 10.52 -21.52
C GLN A 145 2.48 11.84 -21.48
N SER A 146 1.80 12.10 -20.36
CA SER A 146 0.99 13.31 -20.16
C SER A 146 1.71 14.46 -19.43
N GLU A 147 2.94 14.21 -18.95
CA GLU A 147 3.89 15.21 -18.44
C GLU A 147 4.93 15.57 -19.53
#